data_AF-A0A4U3JW54-F1
#
_entry.id   AF-A0A4U3JW54-F1
#
_cell.length_a   1.000
_cell.length_b   1.000
_cell.length_c   1.000
_cell.angle_alpha   90.00
_cell.angle_beta   90.00
_cell.angle_gamma   90.00
#
_symmetry.space_group_name_H-M   'P 1'
#
loop_
_entity.id
_entity.type
_entity.pdbx_description
1 polymer ?
#
loop_
_entity_poly.entity_id
_entity_poly.type
_entity_poly.pdbx_seq_one_letter_code
_entity_poly.pdbx_strand_id
1 'polypeptide(L)'
;MTNGTSQGLFIVVAIIIFGIFIAISYLLFRDTLKPSLSTIFTDSLEQAEGNLTRKTPSPQYPKITEEQKYVKIRSENNGAGETEIWVEISQLEDGTLSIDKSSNYNGDYLYGNSKMTGTLVFPDKIHDIPVTKIKNNAFQSTNLNGKIQFPKFLTEIGSSSFEKSAPTSVVFNDGLKVIGDSIFSKAYSPFETNLPDSVEHIGNNAFSTVM
;
A
#
# COMPACT_ATOMS: atom_id res chain seq x y z
N MET A 1 -76.31 -33.04 -30.53
CA MET A 1 -74.98 -32.94 -31.18
C MET A 1 -74.49 -31.50 -31.06
N THR A 2 -73.80 -31.11 -29.98
CA THR A 2 -73.19 -29.75 -29.82
C THR A 2 -71.91 -29.76 -28.98
N ASN A 3 -71.17 -30.88 -28.91
CA ASN A 3 -69.94 -30.97 -28.09
C ASN A 3 -68.65 -30.49 -28.80
N GLY A 4 -68.70 -30.17 -30.10
CA GLY A 4 -67.53 -29.70 -30.85
C GLY A 4 -67.23 -28.20 -30.70
N THR A 5 -68.27 -27.36 -30.57
CA THR A 5 -68.13 -25.91 -30.50
C THR A 5 -67.53 -25.43 -29.18
N SER A 6 -67.81 -26.12 -28.07
CA SER A 6 -67.25 -25.80 -26.75
C SER A 6 -65.77 -26.17 -26.65
N GLN A 7 -65.35 -27.31 -27.20
CA GLN A 7 -63.94 -27.73 -27.19
C GLN A 7 -63.02 -26.78 -27.99
N GLY A 8 -63.47 -26.31 -29.17
CA GLY A 8 -62.72 -25.32 -29.95
C GLY A 8 -62.52 -23.99 -29.22
N LEU A 9 -63.54 -23.54 -28.49
CA LEU A 9 -63.46 -22.31 -27.70
C LEU A 9 -62.45 -22.43 -26.55
N PHE A 10 -62.42 -23.56 -25.84
CA PHE A 10 -61.43 -23.78 -24.77
C PHE A 10 -59.99 -23.76 -25.27
N ILE A 11 -59.73 -24.33 -26.45
CA ILE A 11 -58.39 -24.33 -27.06
C ILE A 11 -57.96 -22.90 -27.41
N VAL A 12 -58.84 -22.11 -28.01
CA VAL A 12 -58.55 -20.71 -28.36
C VAL A 12 -58.28 -19.87 -27.11
N VAL A 13 -59.09 -20.03 -26.07
CA VAL A 13 -58.90 -19.32 -24.79
C VAL A 13 -57.58 -19.74 -24.13
N ALA A 14 -57.21 -21.02 -24.17
CA ALA A 14 -55.94 -21.50 -23.62
C ALA A 14 -54.72 -20.90 -24.34
N ILE A 15 -54.76 -20.81 -25.68
CA ILE A 15 -53.68 -20.20 -26.47
C ILE A 15 -53.51 -18.72 -26.13
N ILE A 16 -54.62 -17.98 -25.99
CA ILE A 16 -54.60 -16.56 -25.65
C ILE A 16 -54.01 -16.35 -24.24
N ILE A 17 -54.45 -17.14 -23.26
CA ILE A 17 -53.92 -17.06 -21.88
C ILE A 17 -52.42 -17.39 -21.86
N PHE A 18 -51.98 -18.42 -22.60
CA PHE A 18 -50.57 -18.78 -22.69
C PHE A 18 -49.72 -17.69 -23.35
N GLY A 19 -50.22 -17.08 -24.43
CA GLY A 19 -49.55 -15.95 -25.08
C GLY A 19 -49.41 -14.74 -24.16
N ILE A 20 -50.45 -14.41 -23.40
CA ILE A 20 -50.42 -13.33 -22.39
C ILE A 20 -49.41 -13.66 -21.28
N PHE A 21 -49.38 -14.91 -20.81
CA PHE A 21 -48.43 -15.33 -19.79
C PHE A 21 -46.97 -15.20 -20.25
N ILE A 22 -46.66 -15.58 -21.50
CA ILE A 22 -45.33 -15.38 -22.09
C ILE A 22 -45.00 -13.89 -22.19
N ALA A 23 -45.94 -13.06 -22.65
CA ALA A 23 -45.72 -11.62 -22.78
C ALA A 23 -45.46 -10.93 -21.43
N ILE A 24 -46.24 -11.27 -20.40
CA ILE A 24 -46.05 -10.76 -19.04
C ILE A 24 -44.73 -11.25 -18.45
N SER A 25 -44.38 -12.53 -18.64
CA SER A 25 -43.09 -13.07 -18.20
C SER A 25 -41.93 -12.32 -18.87
N TYR A 26 -41.99 -12.13 -20.18
CA TYR A 26 -40.98 -11.35 -20.90
C TYR A 26 -40.88 -9.93 -20.35
N LEU A 27 -41.99 -9.22 -20.14
CA LEU A 27 -41.97 -7.86 -19.60
C LEU A 27 -41.41 -7.79 -18.17
N LEU A 28 -41.72 -8.76 -17.31
CA LEU A 28 -41.20 -8.83 -15.94
C LEU A 28 -39.69 -9.14 -15.90
N PHE A 29 -39.22 -10.01 -16.81
CA PHE A 29 -37.84 -10.48 -16.81
C PHE A 29 -36.90 -9.70 -17.72
N ARG A 30 -37.41 -8.92 -18.69
CA ARG A 30 -36.56 -8.18 -19.66
C ARG A 30 -35.58 -7.23 -18.97
N ASP A 31 -36.08 -6.51 -17.96
CA ASP A 31 -35.30 -5.47 -17.28
C ASP A 31 -34.33 -6.08 -16.24
N THR A 32 -34.57 -7.31 -15.78
CA THR A 32 -33.64 -8.07 -14.91
C THR A 32 -32.60 -8.88 -15.70
N LEU A 33 -32.92 -9.35 -16.92
CA LEU A 33 -32.01 -10.13 -17.75
C LEU A 33 -30.91 -9.28 -18.40
N LYS A 34 -31.22 -8.05 -18.83
CA LYS A 34 -30.24 -7.19 -19.53
C LYS A 34 -29.01 -6.84 -18.69
N PRO A 35 -29.13 -6.37 -17.43
CA PRO A 35 -27.97 -6.08 -16.60
C PRO A 35 -27.20 -7.35 -16.24
N SER A 36 -27.91 -8.41 -15.85
CA SER A 36 -27.35 -9.67 -15.35
C SER A 36 -26.49 -10.39 -16.41
N LEU A 37 -26.97 -10.49 -17.66
CA LEU A 37 -26.20 -11.09 -18.74
C LEU A 37 -24.98 -10.23 -19.08
N SER A 38 -25.13 -8.90 -19.17
CA SER A 38 -24.02 -8.00 -19.47
C SER A 38 -22.90 -8.12 -18.45
N THR A 39 -23.23 -8.14 -17.15
CA THR A 39 -22.23 -8.27 -16.07
C THR A 39 -21.56 -9.64 -16.06
N ILE A 40 -22.30 -10.72 -16.29
CA ILE A 40 -21.72 -12.08 -16.30
C ILE A 40 -20.72 -12.25 -17.46
N PHE A 41 -21.00 -11.65 -18.63
CA PHE A 41 -20.09 -11.72 -19.77
C PHE A 41 -18.88 -10.80 -19.63
N THR A 42 -19.03 -9.60 -19.05
CA THR A 42 -17.89 -8.70 -18.79
C THR A 42 -16.94 -9.30 -17.77
N ASP A 43 -17.45 -9.81 -16.65
CA ASP A 43 -16.61 -10.36 -15.57
C ASP A 43 -15.79 -11.57 -16.05
N SER A 44 -16.41 -12.42 -16.88
CA SER A 44 -15.75 -13.61 -17.44
C SER A 44 -14.68 -13.26 -18.48
N LEU A 45 -14.90 -12.21 -19.28
CA LEU A 45 -13.92 -11.72 -20.25
C LEU A 45 -12.74 -11.03 -19.56
N GLU A 46 -13.00 -10.16 -18.58
CA GLU A 46 -11.95 -9.51 -17.78
C GLU A 46 -11.09 -10.54 -17.04
N GLN A 47 -11.71 -11.59 -16.48
CA GLN A 47 -10.99 -12.68 -15.81
C GLN A 47 -10.15 -13.51 -16.79
N ALA A 48 -10.63 -13.74 -18.02
CA ALA A 48 -9.87 -14.44 -19.05
C ALA A 48 -8.68 -13.61 -19.55
N GLU A 49 -8.84 -12.31 -19.78
CA GLU A 49 -7.76 -11.40 -20.16
C GLU A 49 -6.70 -11.26 -19.04
N GLY A 50 -7.14 -11.22 -17.77
CA GLY A 50 -6.24 -11.20 -16.61
C GLY A 50 -5.38 -12.47 -16.49
N ASN A 51 -5.90 -13.63 -16.89
CA ASN A 51 -5.17 -14.90 -16.84
C ASN A 51 -4.17 -15.06 -18.00
N LEU A 52 -4.41 -14.42 -19.14
CA LEU A 52 -3.51 -14.46 -20.30
C LEU A 52 -2.28 -13.55 -20.14
N THR A 53 -2.34 -12.56 -19.24
CA THR A 53 -1.29 -11.53 -19.11
C THR A 53 -0.37 -11.70 -17.90
N ARG A 54 -0.66 -12.60 -16.95
CA ARG A 54 0.05 -12.84 -15.67
C ARG A 54 1.17 -11.84 -15.32
N LYS A 55 0.81 -10.56 -15.16
CA LYS A 55 1.14 -9.87 -13.92
C LYS A 55 0.12 -10.43 -12.93
N THR A 56 0.58 -11.13 -11.91
CA THR A 56 -0.26 -11.28 -10.70
C THR A 56 -0.87 -9.91 -10.43
N PRO A 57 -2.20 -9.74 -10.30
CA PRO A 57 -2.75 -8.43 -9.99
C PRO A 57 -1.99 -7.94 -8.75
N SER A 58 -1.20 -6.87 -8.93
CA SER A 58 -0.52 -6.24 -7.80
C SER A 58 -1.61 -5.99 -6.77
N PRO A 59 -1.39 -6.28 -5.47
CA PRO A 59 -2.39 -6.01 -4.47
C PRO A 59 -2.93 -4.60 -4.68
N GLN A 60 -4.21 -4.48 -5.01
CA GLN A 60 -4.83 -3.20 -5.30
C GLN A 60 -5.04 -2.49 -3.97
N TYR A 61 -4.05 -1.71 -3.57
CA TYR A 61 -4.12 -0.89 -2.37
C TYR A 61 -5.00 0.34 -2.63
N PRO A 62 -5.80 0.79 -1.65
CA PRO A 62 -6.58 2.00 -1.78
C PRO A 62 -5.66 3.19 -2.09
N LYS A 63 -6.14 4.12 -2.93
CA LYS A 63 -5.42 5.38 -3.17
C LYS A 63 -5.45 6.22 -1.88
N ILE A 64 -4.29 6.71 -1.47
CA ILE A 64 -4.19 7.67 -0.36
C ILE A 64 -4.67 9.05 -0.82
N THR A 65 -5.42 9.75 0.02
CA THR A 65 -5.78 11.16 -0.21
C THR A 65 -4.65 12.09 0.24
N GLU A 66 -4.75 13.38 -0.11
CA GLU A 66 -3.76 14.39 0.31
C GLU A 66 -3.67 14.52 1.84
N GLU A 67 -4.79 14.37 2.55
CA GLU A 67 -4.84 14.44 4.01
C GLU A 67 -4.23 13.20 4.67
N GLN A 68 -4.21 12.06 3.98
CA GLN A 68 -3.67 10.79 4.47
C GLN A 68 -2.15 10.68 4.32
N LYS A 69 -1.50 11.63 3.62
CA LYS A 69 -0.05 11.63 3.40
C LYS A 69 0.77 11.88 4.66
N TYR A 70 0.19 12.55 5.65
CA TYR A 70 0.89 13.00 6.85
C TYR A 70 0.54 12.11 8.02
N VAL A 71 1.50 11.31 8.48
CA VAL A 71 1.24 10.23 9.44
C VAL A 71 2.20 10.33 10.61
N LYS A 72 1.65 10.33 11.83
CA LYS A 72 2.44 10.15 13.05
C LYS A 72 2.81 8.67 13.17
N ILE A 73 4.11 8.38 13.14
CA ILE A 73 4.63 7.01 13.31
C ILE A 73 5.21 6.76 14.70
N ARG A 74 5.47 7.82 15.47
CA ARG A 74 5.90 7.75 16.87
C ARG A 74 5.33 8.91 17.67
N SER A 75 4.74 8.62 18.82
CA SER A 75 4.37 9.63 19.83
C SER A 75 5.58 10.02 20.67
N GLU A 76 5.59 11.22 21.23
CA GLU A 76 6.63 11.63 22.18
C GLU A 76 6.63 10.75 23.44
N ASN A 77 7.82 10.52 23.97
CA ASN A 77 8.04 9.85 25.23
C ASN A 77 9.14 10.59 26.01
N ASN A 78 8.71 11.56 26.82
CA ASN A 78 9.60 12.39 27.62
C ASN A 78 10.45 11.56 28.61
N GLY A 79 9.94 10.41 29.09
CA GLY A 79 10.68 9.53 30.00
C GLY A 79 11.88 8.84 29.35
N ALA A 80 11.85 8.65 28.04
CA ALA A 80 12.93 8.07 27.24
C ALA A 80 13.69 9.11 26.39
N GLY A 81 13.35 10.40 26.52
CA GLY A 81 13.96 11.46 25.72
C GLY A 81 13.63 11.37 24.22
N GLU A 82 12.46 10.82 23.87
CA GLU A 82 12.04 10.60 22.49
C GLU A 82 11.01 11.65 22.08
N THR A 83 11.23 12.36 20.98
CA THR A 83 10.24 13.28 20.43
C THR A 83 9.14 12.55 19.67
N GLU A 84 8.07 13.24 19.28
CA GLU A 84 7.20 12.66 18.26
C GLU A 84 7.91 12.61 16.89
N ILE A 85 7.44 11.73 16.00
CA ILE A 85 7.89 11.63 14.61
C ILE A 85 6.69 11.53 13.70
N TRP A 86 6.67 12.44 12.74
CA TRP A 86 5.73 12.50 11.64
C TRP A 86 6.46 12.27 10.33
N VAL A 87 5.76 11.64 9.38
CA VAL A 87 6.27 11.39 8.02
C VAL A 87 5.29 11.84 6.96
N GLU A 88 5.83 12.31 5.84
CA GLU A 88 5.09 12.45 4.58
C GLU A 88 5.32 11.18 3.76
N ILE A 89 4.22 10.56 3.32
CA ILE A 89 4.25 9.36 2.47
C ILE A 89 3.74 9.66 1.07
N SER A 90 4.27 8.90 0.10
CA SER A 90 3.75 8.84 -1.26
C SER A 90 3.48 7.40 -1.67
N GLN A 91 2.40 7.19 -2.42
CA GLN A 91 2.08 5.90 -3.01
C GLN A 91 2.87 5.70 -4.31
N LEU A 92 3.49 4.53 -4.43
CA LEU A 92 4.29 4.12 -5.58
C LEU A 92 3.41 3.51 -6.69
N GLU A 93 3.99 3.28 -7.86
CA GLU A 93 3.30 2.70 -9.03
C GLU A 93 2.75 1.30 -8.77
N ASP A 94 3.44 0.52 -7.93
CA ASP A 94 3.03 -0.83 -7.52
C ASP A 94 1.93 -0.84 -6.44
N GLY A 95 1.53 0.35 -5.95
CA GLY A 95 0.52 0.58 -4.93
C GLY A 95 1.06 0.65 -3.50
N THR A 96 2.34 0.34 -3.27
CA THR A 96 2.97 0.36 -1.95
C THR A 96 3.38 1.78 -1.53
N LEU A 97 3.89 1.96 -0.30
CA LEU A 97 4.23 3.27 0.23
C LEU A 97 5.73 3.51 0.30
N SER A 98 6.09 4.75 -0.03
CA SER A 98 7.38 5.35 0.27
C SER A 98 7.26 6.40 1.38
N ILE A 99 8.25 6.45 2.27
CA ILE A 99 8.44 7.57 3.20
C ILE A 99 9.37 8.58 2.53
N ASP A 100 8.86 9.78 2.32
CA ASP A 100 9.51 10.81 1.51
C ASP A 100 10.25 11.82 2.37
N LYS A 101 9.58 12.24 3.45
CA LYS A 101 10.02 13.32 4.33
C LYS A 101 9.64 13.02 5.77
N SER A 102 10.29 13.69 6.70
CA SER A 102 9.96 13.57 8.13
C SER A 102 10.04 14.89 8.88
N SER A 103 9.40 14.94 10.04
CA SER A 103 9.39 16.06 10.98
C SER A 103 9.20 15.57 12.42
N ASN A 104 9.56 16.41 13.39
CA ASN A 104 9.35 16.16 14.83
C ASN A 104 8.01 16.72 15.34
N TYR A 105 7.12 17.16 14.45
CA TYR A 105 5.74 17.58 14.71
C TYR A 105 4.90 17.50 13.44
N ASN A 106 3.59 17.73 13.55
CA ASN A 106 2.70 17.76 12.39
C ASN A 106 2.84 19.06 11.60
N GLY A 107 3.90 19.16 10.79
CA GLY A 107 4.19 20.32 9.98
C GLY A 107 5.64 20.34 9.53
N ASP A 108 5.94 21.22 8.56
CA ASP A 108 7.27 21.44 8.01
C ASP A 108 8.00 20.13 7.64
N TYR A 109 7.30 19.30 6.87
CA TYR A 109 7.82 18.06 6.30
C TYR A 109 8.94 18.40 5.30
N LEU A 110 10.19 18.23 5.74
CA LEU A 110 11.39 18.47 4.96
C LEU A 110 12.16 17.18 4.77
N TYR A 111 13.23 16.97 5.52
CA TYR A 111 14.07 15.78 5.39
C TYR A 111 14.45 15.25 6.78
N GLY A 112 13.70 15.61 7.81
CA GLY A 112 14.11 15.44 9.20
C GLY A 112 14.80 16.68 9.78
N ASN A 113 15.01 16.66 11.10
CA ASN A 113 15.67 17.75 11.82
C ASN A 113 16.31 17.26 13.13
N SER A 114 17.20 18.08 13.69
CA SER A 114 18.02 17.73 14.85
C SER A 114 17.25 17.57 16.16
N LYS A 115 15.97 17.92 16.21
CA LYS A 115 15.13 17.67 17.39
C LYS A 115 14.62 16.23 17.44
N MET A 116 14.67 15.49 16.33
CA MET A 116 14.25 14.09 16.30
C MET A 116 15.29 13.22 17.03
N THR A 117 14.94 12.70 18.19
CA THR A 117 15.83 11.91 19.07
C THR A 117 15.24 10.54 19.43
N GLY A 118 16.03 9.63 20.01
CA GLY A 118 15.52 8.37 20.56
C GLY A 118 15.44 7.21 19.56
N THR A 119 14.69 6.18 19.93
CA THR A 119 14.50 4.94 19.13
C THR A 119 13.44 5.14 18.06
N LEU A 120 13.69 4.62 16.86
CA LEU A 120 12.75 4.65 15.74
C LEU A 120 12.39 3.24 15.30
N VAL A 121 11.15 2.84 15.57
CA VAL A 121 10.56 1.60 15.06
C VAL A 121 9.55 1.98 13.99
N PHE A 122 9.81 1.60 12.74
CA PHE A 122 8.88 1.85 11.65
C PHE A 122 7.68 0.91 11.72
N PRO A 123 6.47 1.38 11.41
CA PRO A 123 5.34 0.50 11.21
C PRO A 123 5.51 -0.26 9.88
N ASP A 124 5.19 -1.56 9.88
CA ASP A 124 5.24 -2.39 8.66
C ASP A 124 4.30 -1.89 7.55
N LYS A 125 3.19 -1.26 7.97
CA LYS A 125 2.13 -0.76 7.10
C LYS A 125 1.60 0.58 7.61
N ILE A 126 1.17 1.42 6.69
CA ILE A 126 0.43 2.65 6.97
C ILE A 126 -0.85 2.59 6.15
N HIS A 127 -2.01 2.80 6.78
CA HIS A 127 -3.33 2.62 6.15
C HIS A 127 -3.53 1.23 5.51
N ASP A 128 -2.98 0.18 6.15
CA ASP A 128 -2.93 -1.20 5.66
C ASP A 128 -2.10 -1.44 4.38
N ILE A 129 -1.38 -0.42 3.92
CA ILE A 129 -0.47 -0.48 2.76
C ILE A 129 0.98 -0.66 3.25
N PRO A 130 1.74 -1.63 2.71
CA PRO A 130 3.12 -1.87 3.14
C PRO A 130 4.03 -0.69 2.81
N VAL A 131 4.94 -0.39 3.75
CA VAL A 131 6.04 0.55 3.54
C VAL A 131 7.22 -0.22 2.94
N THR A 132 7.54 0.08 1.69
CA THR A 132 8.56 -0.64 0.91
C THR A 132 9.79 0.21 0.62
N LYS A 133 9.68 1.55 0.74
CA LYS A 133 10.78 2.45 0.40
C LYS A 133 10.93 3.59 1.39
N ILE A 134 12.18 3.93 1.70
CA ILE A 134 12.53 5.19 2.35
C ILE A 134 13.31 6.01 1.33
N LYS A 135 12.84 7.20 0.96
CA LYS A 135 13.50 8.01 -0.07
C LYS A 135 14.75 8.71 0.43
N ASN A 136 15.49 9.26 -0.53
CA ASN A 136 16.69 10.05 -0.27
C ASN A 136 16.39 11.15 0.74
N ASN A 137 17.30 11.31 1.70
CA ASN A 137 17.24 12.31 2.76
C ASN A 137 16.01 12.23 3.69
N ALA A 138 15.14 11.22 3.65
CA ALA A 138 13.87 11.27 4.38
C ALA A 138 14.00 11.56 5.90
N PHE A 139 15.10 11.17 6.54
CA PHE A 139 15.47 11.42 7.95
C PHE A 139 16.90 12.00 8.10
N GLN A 140 17.37 12.74 7.10
CA GLN A 140 18.62 13.51 7.14
C GLN A 140 18.66 14.50 8.31
N SER A 141 19.85 14.66 8.89
CA SER A 141 20.14 15.60 9.98
C SER A 141 19.28 15.40 11.23
N THR A 142 18.87 14.15 11.49
CA THR A 142 18.21 13.78 12.74
C THR A 142 19.22 13.37 13.81
N ASN A 143 18.87 13.53 15.09
CA ASN A 143 19.67 13.11 16.23
C ASN A 143 19.16 11.77 16.81
N LEU A 144 18.66 10.88 15.94
CA LEU A 144 18.27 9.53 16.34
C LEU A 144 19.50 8.82 16.90
N ASN A 145 19.42 8.51 18.19
CA ASN A 145 20.51 7.97 19.00
C ASN A 145 20.13 6.66 19.70
N GLY A 146 18.95 6.11 19.38
CA GLY A 146 18.49 4.81 19.87
C GLY A 146 18.62 3.72 18.81
N LYS A 147 17.78 2.69 18.95
CA LYS A 147 17.67 1.63 17.95
C LYS A 147 16.88 2.13 16.73
N ILE A 148 17.25 1.71 15.53
CA ILE A 148 16.43 1.87 14.32
C ILE A 148 16.00 0.48 13.85
N GLN A 149 14.69 0.27 13.72
CA GLN A 149 14.09 -0.98 13.22
C GLN A 149 13.24 -0.70 12.00
N PHE A 150 13.67 -1.22 10.85
CA PHE A 150 13.02 -1.04 9.57
C PHE A 150 11.76 -1.90 9.39
N PRO A 151 10.81 -1.49 8.52
CA PRO A 151 9.58 -2.24 8.32
C PRO A 151 9.84 -3.55 7.58
N LYS A 152 9.02 -4.56 7.85
CA LYS A 152 9.16 -5.92 7.33
C LYS A 152 9.28 -6.01 5.81
N PHE A 153 8.58 -5.13 5.09
CA PHE A 153 8.47 -5.15 3.63
C PHE A 153 9.41 -4.17 2.92
N LEU A 154 10.36 -3.56 3.64
CA LEU A 154 11.29 -2.60 3.05
C LEU A 154 12.19 -3.27 2.01
N THR A 155 12.29 -2.68 0.83
CA THR A 155 13.16 -3.17 -0.25
C THR A 155 14.28 -2.18 -0.58
N GLU A 156 14.09 -0.89 -0.30
CA GLU A 156 15.05 0.16 -0.64
C GLU A 156 15.14 1.26 0.42
N ILE A 157 16.38 1.65 0.74
CA ILE A 157 16.71 2.83 1.53
C ILE A 157 17.52 3.79 0.65
N GLY A 158 17.01 5.00 0.48
CA GLY A 158 17.64 6.04 -0.32
C GLY A 158 18.89 6.66 0.32
N SER A 159 19.68 7.33 -0.51
CA SER A 159 20.94 7.95 -0.11
C SER A 159 20.74 9.06 0.93
N SER A 160 21.70 9.18 1.86
CA SER A 160 21.71 10.14 2.98
C SER A 160 20.45 10.14 3.85
N SER A 161 19.64 9.09 3.80
CA SER A 161 18.35 9.03 4.49
C SER A 161 18.44 9.14 6.00
N PHE A 162 19.57 8.79 6.62
CA PHE A 162 19.84 8.94 8.07
C PHE A 162 21.18 9.65 8.34
N GLU A 163 21.60 10.52 7.42
CA GLU A 163 22.87 11.24 7.56
C GLU A 163 22.85 12.07 8.86
N LYS A 164 23.94 12.02 9.63
CA LYS A 164 24.11 12.56 11.00
C LYS A 164 23.30 11.89 12.11
N SER A 165 22.48 10.89 11.82
CA SER A 165 21.95 10.01 12.87
C SER A 165 23.09 9.18 13.46
N ALA A 166 23.03 8.89 14.75
CA ALA A 166 24.03 8.07 15.44
C ALA A 166 23.32 6.95 16.24
N PRO A 167 22.64 6.02 15.55
CA PRO A 167 21.90 4.96 16.22
C PRO A 167 22.84 4.06 17.01
N THR A 168 22.35 3.41 18.07
CA THR A 168 23.14 2.39 18.80
C THR A 168 23.09 1.02 18.13
N SER A 169 22.01 0.74 17.39
CA SER A 169 21.80 -0.52 16.68
C SER A 169 20.85 -0.29 15.51
N VAL A 170 21.11 -0.97 14.40
CA VAL A 170 20.26 -0.94 13.19
C VAL A 170 19.83 -2.36 12.85
N VAL A 171 18.51 -2.57 12.80
CA VAL A 171 17.88 -3.84 12.44
C VAL A 171 17.22 -3.71 11.08
N PHE A 172 17.82 -4.34 10.08
CA PHE A 172 17.27 -4.48 8.74
C PHE A 172 16.29 -5.65 8.66
N ASN A 173 15.42 -5.63 7.65
CA ASN A 173 14.51 -6.73 7.34
C ASN A 173 15.13 -7.67 6.28
N ASP A 174 14.72 -8.93 6.27
CA ASP A 174 15.25 -9.97 5.38
C ASP A 174 14.95 -9.75 3.88
N GLY A 175 14.15 -8.74 3.54
CA GLY A 175 13.76 -8.41 2.16
C GLY A 175 14.52 -7.24 1.55
N LEU A 176 15.42 -6.59 2.30
CA LEU A 176 16.11 -5.39 1.86
C LEU A 176 17.04 -5.70 0.68
N LYS A 177 16.89 -4.95 -0.42
CA LYS A 177 17.67 -5.13 -1.65
C LYS A 177 18.70 -4.05 -1.88
N VAL A 178 18.31 -2.80 -1.62
CA VAL A 178 19.12 -1.63 -1.96
C VAL A 178 19.35 -0.76 -0.74
N ILE A 179 20.62 -0.51 -0.47
CA ILE A 179 21.14 0.43 0.52
C ILE A 179 21.83 1.55 -0.26
N GLY A 180 21.30 2.78 -0.18
CA GLY A 180 21.84 3.96 -0.84
C GLY A 180 23.19 4.44 -0.28
N ASP A 181 23.72 5.49 -0.88
CA ASP A 181 24.99 6.08 -0.47
C ASP A 181 24.85 6.81 0.87
N SER A 182 25.89 6.77 1.69
CA SER A 182 26.04 7.68 2.84
C SER A 182 24.86 7.69 3.84
N ILE A 183 24.10 6.59 3.94
CA ILE A 183 22.89 6.48 4.78
C ILE A 183 23.16 6.92 6.21
N PHE A 184 24.22 6.40 6.84
CA PHE A 184 24.63 6.78 8.20
C PHE A 184 25.93 7.60 8.19
N SER A 185 26.16 8.35 7.10
CA SER A 185 27.33 9.23 7.03
C SER A 185 27.27 10.28 8.13
N LYS A 186 28.44 10.65 8.64
CA LYS A 186 28.59 11.63 9.73
C LYS A 186 27.95 11.19 11.05
N ALA A 187 27.67 9.90 11.23
CA ALA A 187 27.43 9.33 12.54
C ALA A 187 28.70 9.46 13.39
N TYR A 188 28.57 10.00 14.60
CA TYR A 188 29.68 10.26 15.54
C TYR A 188 30.04 9.03 16.38
N SER A 189 29.39 7.88 16.15
CA SER A 189 29.65 6.66 16.90
C SER A 189 29.43 5.44 16.01
N PRO A 190 30.30 4.41 16.12
CA PRO A 190 30.05 3.13 15.48
C PRO A 190 28.84 2.45 16.12
N PHE A 191 28.16 1.62 15.35
CA PHE A 191 27.01 0.85 15.80
C PHE A 191 27.05 -0.56 15.25
N GLU A 192 26.42 -1.48 15.96
CA GLU A 192 26.26 -2.84 15.49
C GLU A 192 25.16 -2.91 14.43
N THR A 193 25.46 -3.58 13.33
CA THR A 193 24.48 -3.85 12.28
C THR A 193 24.79 -5.17 11.60
N ASN A 194 23.73 -5.93 11.32
CA ASN A 194 23.79 -7.17 10.56
C ASN A 194 23.08 -6.94 9.24
N LEU A 195 23.83 -7.02 8.14
CA LEU A 195 23.26 -6.93 6.80
C LEU A 195 22.52 -8.23 6.47
N PRO A 196 21.30 -8.15 5.91
CA PRO A 196 20.59 -9.33 5.46
C PRO A 196 21.20 -9.86 4.17
N ASP A 197 21.16 -11.19 3.98
CA ASP A 197 21.70 -11.87 2.79
C ASP A 197 21.01 -11.44 1.49
N SER A 198 19.85 -10.80 1.58
CA SER A 198 19.06 -10.32 0.46
C SER A 198 19.64 -9.08 -0.23
N VAL A 199 20.59 -8.37 0.40
CA VAL A 199 21.13 -7.09 -0.11
C VAL A 199 21.91 -7.33 -1.39
N GLU A 200 21.50 -6.64 -2.45
CA GLU A 200 22.11 -6.73 -3.78
C GLU A 200 23.03 -5.54 -4.07
N HIS A 201 22.72 -4.38 -3.48
CA HIS A 201 23.49 -3.14 -3.69
C HIS A 201 23.70 -2.38 -2.39
N ILE A 202 24.94 -1.96 -2.15
CA ILE A 202 25.35 -1.08 -1.05
C ILE A 202 26.06 0.13 -1.64
N GLY A 203 25.51 1.31 -1.39
CA GLY A 203 26.07 2.57 -1.83
C GLY A 203 27.38 2.93 -1.13
N ASN A 204 28.09 3.86 -1.75
CA ASN A 204 29.36 4.35 -1.25
C ASN A 204 29.18 4.99 0.13
N ASN A 205 30.09 4.66 1.06
CA ASN A 205 30.12 5.22 2.41
C ASN A 205 28.81 5.01 3.20
N ALA A 206 27.96 4.04 2.85
CA ALA A 206 26.66 3.80 3.49
C ALA A 206 26.75 3.73 5.03
N PHE A 207 27.83 3.13 5.54
CA PHE A 207 28.12 2.94 6.96
C PHE A 207 29.37 3.69 7.45
N SER A 208 29.82 4.71 6.71
CA SER A 208 30.99 5.49 7.10
C SER A 208 30.68 6.42 8.28
N THR A 209 31.28 6.15 9.43
CA THR A 209 31.26 7.08 10.57
C THR A 209 32.34 8.16 10.43
N VAL A 210 32.19 9.26 11.17
CA VAL A 210 33.29 10.21 11.42
C VAL A 210 33.93 9.82 12.74
N MET A 211 35.22 9.46 12.70
CA MET A 211 36.06 9.21 13.88
C MET A 211 36.54 10.51 14.52
#